data_AF-A0A895KV14-F1
#
_entry.id   AF-A0A895KV14-F1
#
_cell.length_a   1.000
_cell.length_b   1.000
_cell.length_c   1.000
_cell.angle_alpha   90.00
_cell.angle_beta   90.00
_cell.angle_gamma   90.00
#
_symmetry.space_group_name_H-M   'P 1'
#
loop_
_entity.id
_entity.type
_entity.pdbx_description
1 polymer ?
#
loop_
_entity_poly.entity_id
_entity_poly.type
_entity_poly.pdbx_seq_one_letter_code
_entity_poly.pdbx_strand_id
1 'polypeptide(L)'
;TNPEGDGSITIQLKPNKSHKTGKQIILILEIHQPVIDVDLLKAISIFLGCGTVEVGRKVGSPDTWVYRLRISTQADILNILLPILQSQSMMLQKRAHDIKLFIESCLMVKDKKHTNEQGQAAINTLASQLSSKLTLEGKEQLPDIDIKLNPERVLGFTDAEGHFSFTITKSKNNPNYTGVIFNFLITQEKSEIKFLNELIKFFGCGNVFTNEKGGGVFAVHNKQDLATKIIPFFESNELQTIKKLSFIKFKKALEICMSNKPLLSHHIEELNSILIAASPGKRPLK
;
A
#
# COMPACT_ATOMS: atom_id res chain seq x y z
N THR A 1 0.56 10.31 5.51
CA THR A 1 0.96 9.27 4.54
C THR A 1 0.17 9.44 3.25
N ASN A 2 0.84 9.30 2.10
CA ASN A 2 0.23 9.40 0.76
C ASN A 2 -0.59 8.12 0.47
N PRO A 3 -1.71 8.16 -0.28
CA PRO A 3 -2.60 7.00 -0.47
C PRO A 3 -2.04 6.00 -1.50
N GLU A 4 -0.72 5.83 -1.60
CA GLU A 4 -0.07 5.09 -2.69
C GLU A 4 -0.28 3.58 -2.61
N GLY A 5 -0.25 3.01 -1.39
CA GLY A 5 -0.56 1.60 -1.16
C GLY A 5 -2.07 1.35 -1.05
N ASP A 6 -2.64 1.51 0.15
CA ASP A 6 -4.03 1.10 0.45
C ASP A 6 -5.13 2.09 0.01
N GLY A 7 -4.75 3.17 -0.68
CA GLY A 7 -5.70 4.17 -1.16
C GLY A 7 -6.45 3.73 -2.41
N SER A 8 -7.70 4.13 -2.53
CA SER A 8 -8.53 3.96 -3.72
C SER A 8 -9.19 5.28 -4.07
N ILE A 9 -9.34 5.55 -5.37
CA ILE A 9 -10.10 6.70 -5.86
C ILE A 9 -11.23 6.23 -6.77
N THR A 10 -12.34 6.95 -6.73
CA THR A 10 -13.52 6.66 -7.54
C THR A 10 -13.98 7.92 -8.26
N ILE A 11 -14.16 7.80 -9.57
CA ILE A 11 -14.84 8.78 -10.43
C ILE A 11 -16.01 8.05 -11.07
N GLN A 12 -17.24 8.42 -10.71
CA GLN A 12 -18.44 7.73 -11.19
C GLN A 12 -19.55 8.71 -11.52
N LEU A 13 -20.36 8.35 -12.51
CA LEU A 13 -21.63 9.00 -12.81
C LEU A 13 -22.77 8.07 -12.37
N LYS A 14 -23.60 8.50 -11.43
CA LYS A 14 -24.74 7.71 -10.92
C LYS A 14 -26.07 8.34 -11.27
N PRO A 15 -27.14 7.55 -11.51
CA PRO A 15 -28.48 8.10 -11.67
C PRO A 15 -28.92 8.90 -10.43
N ASN A 16 -29.43 10.10 -10.65
CA ASN A 16 -30.04 10.92 -9.61
C ASN A 16 -31.11 11.83 -10.23
N LYS A 17 -32.38 11.49 -10.00
CA LYS A 17 -33.54 12.18 -10.60
C LYS A 17 -33.73 13.63 -10.09
N SER A 18 -33.13 14.01 -8.96
CA SER A 18 -33.22 15.39 -8.48
C SER A 18 -32.32 16.36 -9.24
N HIS A 19 -31.32 15.86 -9.98
CA HIS A 19 -30.43 16.68 -10.78
C HIS A 19 -30.99 16.94 -12.17
N LYS A 20 -30.71 18.11 -12.75
CA LYS A 20 -31.19 18.54 -14.08
C LYS A 20 -30.89 17.53 -15.20
N THR A 21 -29.74 16.87 -15.15
CA THR A 21 -29.33 15.86 -16.15
C THR A 21 -29.79 14.45 -15.81
N GLY A 22 -30.52 14.27 -14.71
CA GLY A 22 -30.89 12.96 -14.17
C GLY A 22 -29.72 12.14 -13.61
N LYS A 23 -28.52 12.73 -13.49
CA LYS A 23 -27.30 12.06 -13.04
C LYS A 23 -26.45 12.97 -12.13
N GLN A 24 -25.67 12.33 -11.27
CA GLN A 24 -24.76 12.98 -10.33
C GLN A 24 -23.34 12.41 -10.49
N ILE A 25 -22.34 13.30 -10.47
CA ILE A 25 -20.93 12.94 -10.38
C ILE A 25 -20.58 12.63 -8.92
N ILE A 26 -19.90 11.49 -8.73
CA ILE A 26 -19.42 11.00 -7.45
C ILE A 26 -17.89 10.93 -7.52
N LEU A 27 -17.24 11.67 -6.62
CA LEU A 27 -15.80 11.65 -6.41
C LEU A 27 -15.55 11.15 -4.98
N ILE A 28 -14.75 10.10 -4.84
CA ILE A 28 -14.44 9.49 -3.55
C ILE A 28 -12.95 9.17 -3.49
N LEU A 29 -12.33 9.43 -2.34
CA LEU A 29 -11.09 8.78 -1.94
C LEU A 29 -11.36 7.91 -0.71
N GLU A 30 -10.85 6.68 -0.74
CA GLU A 30 -10.95 5.73 0.35
C GLU A 30 -9.58 5.15 0.73
N ILE A 31 -9.34 4.91 2.01
CA ILE A 31 -8.18 4.16 2.50
C ILE A 31 -8.70 3.00 3.32
N HIS A 32 -8.30 1.77 2.98
CA HIS A 32 -8.78 0.56 3.64
C HIS A 32 -7.71 0.00 4.59
N GLN A 33 -8.11 -0.42 5.78
CA GLN A 33 -7.22 -1.05 6.76
C GLN A 33 -7.93 -2.21 7.49
N PRO A 34 -7.20 -3.24 7.95
CA PRO A 34 -7.76 -4.26 8.82
C PRO A 34 -8.19 -3.65 10.16
N VAL A 35 -9.03 -4.38 10.90
CA VAL A 35 -9.57 -3.94 12.20
C VAL A 35 -8.50 -3.42 13.15
N ILE A 36 -7.36 -4.10 13.22
CA ILE A 36 -6.27 -3.78 14.14
C ILE A 36 -5.63 -2.42 13.88
N ASP A 37 -5.76 -1.90 12.65
CA ASP A 37 -5.19 -0.63 12.22
C ASP A 37 -6.28 0.46 12.09
N VAL A 38 -7.45 0.28 12.71
CA VAL A 38 -8.55 1.26 12.65
C VAL A 38 -8.16 2.62 13.25
N ASP A 39 -7.31 2.63 14.28
CA ASP A 39 -6.90 3.88 14.92
C ASP A 39 -5.99 4.72 14.01
N LEU A 40 -5.27 4.09 13.07
CA LEU A 40 -4.57 4.81 12.00
C LEU A 40 -5.54 5.58 11.12
N LEU A 41 -6.67 4.95 10.73
CA LEU A 41 -7.69 5.63 9.91
C LEU A 41 -8.33 6.81 10.67
N LYS A 42 -8.60 6.65 11.97
CA LYS A 42 -9.10 7.74 12.82
C LYS A 42 -8.08 8.87 12.94
N ALA A 43 -6.81 8.55 13.14
CA ALA A 43 -5.73 9.52 13.21
C ALA A 43 -5.60 10.31 11.90
N ILE A 44 -5.67 9.64 10.75
CA ILE A 44 -5.67 10.32 9.43
C ILE A 44 -6.88 11.24 9.29
N SER A 45 -8.08 10.78 9.67
CA SER A 45 -9.30 11.62 9.61
C SER A 45 -9.18 12.88 10.47
N ILE A 46 -8.70 12.73 11.71
CA ILE A 46 -8.44 13.85 12.64
C ILE A 46 -7.39 14.80 12.05
N PHE A 47 -6.29 14.27 11.54
CA PHE A 47 -5.20 15.04 10.94
C PHE A 47 -5.67 15.87 9.74
N LEU A 48 -6.47 15.27 8.85
CA LEU A 48 -7.03 15.96 7.69
C LEU A 48 -8.18 16.91 8.06
N GLY A 49 -8.78 16.73 9.24
CA GLY A 49 -10.00 17.43 9.64
C GLY A 49 -11.24 17.02 8.82
N CYS A 50 -11.20 15.86 8.15
CA CYS A 50 -12.29 15.39 7.29
C CYS A 50 -12.33 13.87 7.10
N GLY A 51 -13.34 13.43 6.36
CA GLY A 51 -13.58 12.02 6.07
C GLY A 51 -14.23 11.25 7.21
N THR A 52 -14.89 10.15 6.86
CA THR A 52 -15.62 9.31 7.81
C THR A 52 -14.97 7.93 7.87
N VAL A 53 -14.70 7.43 9.07
CA VAL A 53 -14.24 6.05 9.27
C VAL A 53 -15.46 5.13 9.39
N GLU A 54 -15.59 4.19 8.45
CA GLU A 54 -16.72 3.29 8.32
C GLU A 54 -16.26 1.83 8.37
N VAL A 55 -17.06 0.95 8.96
CA VAL A 55 -16.83 -0.49 8.95
C VAL A 55 -17.46 -1.15 7.72
N GLY A 56 -16.79 -2.15 7.16
CA GLY A 56 -17.28 -2.93 6.04
C GLY A 56 -16.77 -4.37 6.05
N ARG A 57 -17.05 -5.08 4.95
CA ARG A 57 -16.55 -6.43 4.69
C ARG A 57 -15.55 -6.41 3.55
N LYS A 58 -14.54 -7.26 3.62
CA LYS A 58 -13.52 -7.36 2.58
C LYS A 58 -14.14 -7.96 1.33
N VAL A 59 -13.95 -7.30 0.19
CA VAL A 59 -14.41 -7.80 -1.11
C VAL A 59 -13.73 -9.16 -1.38
N GLY A 60 -14.52 -10.17 -1.75
CA GLY A 60 -14.04 -11.54 -1.95
C GLY A 60 -13.73 -12.31 -0.66
N SER A 61 -13.94 -11.73 0.52
CA SER A 61 -13.77 -12.41 1.82
C SER A 61 -14.77 -11.85 2.84
N PRO A 62 -16.06 -12.19 2.71
CA PRO A 62 -17.14 -11.56 3.48
C PRO A 62 -17.01 -11.77 5.00
N ASP A 63 -16.32 -12.82 5.44
CA ASP A 63 -16.06 -13.08 6.87
C ASP A 63 -15.02 -12.15 7.47
N THR A 64 -14.23 -11.48 6.64
CA THR A 64 -13.16 -10.57 7.06
C THR A 64 -13.68 -9.14 7.17
N TRP A 65 -13.59 -8.58 8.37
CA TRP A 65 -13.89 -7.17 8.64
C TRP A 65 -12.74 -6.27 8.20
N VAL A 66 -13.09 -5.09 7.69
CA VAL A 66 -12.18 -4.04 7.22
C VAL A 66 -12.81 -2.70 7.58
N TYR A 67 -11.98 -1.74 7.93
CA TYR A 67 -12.39 -0.34 8.06
C TYR A 67 -11.94 0.44 6.85
N ARG A 68 -12.71 1.45 6.48
CA ARG A 68 -12.34 2.42 5.45
C ARG A 68 -12.46 3.84 5.99
N LEU A 69 -11.44 4.66 5.77
CA LEU A 69 -11.60 6.11 5.81
C LEU A 69 -12.14 6.53 4.45
N ARG A 70 -13.27 7.22 4.41
CA ARG A 70 -13.94 7.68 3.19
C ARG A 70 -14.04 9.20 3.17
N ILE A 71 -13.47 9.83 2.15
CA ILE A 71 -13.62 11.25 1.84
C ILE A 71 -14.48 11.33 0.58
N SER A 72 -15.72 11.82 0.71
CA SER A 72 -16.68 11.81 -0.42
C SER A 72 -17.61 13.01 -0.51
N THR A 73 -17.59 13.93 0.46
CA THR A 73 -18.38 15.15 0.35
C THR A 73 -17.70 16.10 -0.63
N GLN A 74 -18.48 16.86 -1.40
CA GLN A 74 -17.89 17.82 -2.35
C GLN A 74 -17.05 18.89 -1.62
N ALA A 75 -17.45 19.29 -0.42
CA ALA A 75 -16.69 20.23 0.39
C ALA A 75 -15.31 19.67 0.77
N ASP A 76 -15.25 18.45 1.33
CA ASP A 76 -13.97 17.83 1.71
C ASP A 76 -13.09 17.57 0.50
N ILE A 77 -13.67 17.07 -0.59
CA ILE A 77 -12.95 16.79 -1.84
C ILE A 77 -12.32 18.07 -2.39
N LEU A 78 -13.09 19.15 -2.54
CA LEU A 78 -12.62 20.35 -3.22
C LEU A 78 -11.76 21.27 -2.32
N ASN A 79 -12.08 21.35 -1.03
CA ASN A 79 -11.44 22.32 -0.13
C ASN A 79 -10.27 21.72 0.65
N ILE A 80 -10.24 20.40 0.87
CA ILE A 80 -9.22 19.74 1.68
C ILE A 80 -8.37 18.82 0.81
N LEU A 81 -9.00 17.85 0.14
CA LEU A 81 -8.25 16.82 -0.59
C LEU A 81 -7.57 17.36 -1.85
N LEU A 82 -8.28 18.15 -2.67
CA LEU A 82 -7.75 18.66 -3.94
C LEU A 82 -6.43 19.46 -3.75
N PRO A 83 -6.32 20.44 -2.84
CA PRO A 83 -5.05 21.13 -2.59
C PRO A 83 -3.90 20.19 -2.19
N ILE A 84 -4.18 19.18 -1.36
CA ILE A 84 -3.19 18.19 -0.94
C ILE A 84 -2.70 17.41 -2.17
N LEU A 85 -3.61 16.87 -2.97
CA LEU A 85 -3.26 16.08 -4.16
C LEU A 85 -2.48 16.89 -5.20
N GLN A 86 -2.76 18.20 -5.34
CA GLN A 86 -2.01 19.08 -6.25
C GLN A 86 -0.58 19.38 -5.76
N SER A 87 -0.33 19.30 -4.45
CA SER A 87 0.98 19.59 -3.85
C SER A 87 1.93 18.39 -3.79
N GLN A 88 1.41 17.17 -3.99
CA GLN A 88 2.16 15.93 -3.77
C GLN A 88 2.44 15.22 -5.10
N SER A 89 3.69 14.83 -5.34
CA SER A 89 4.01 13.87 -6.41
C SER A 89 3.70 12.44 -5.95
N MET A 90 3.48 11.50 -6.88
CA MET A 90 3.30 10.07 -6.59
C MET A 90 4.58 9.28 -6.95
N MET A 91 4.83 8.11 -6.34
CA MET A 91 5.97 7.24 -6.68
C MET A 91 5.60 6.16 -7.70
N LEU A 92 4.32 5.78 -7.76
CA LEU A 92 3.79 4.82 -8.73
C LEU A 92 3.23 5.52 -9.96
N GLN A 93 3.53 5.00 -11.15
CA GLN A 93 3.08 5.55 -12.43
C GLN A 93 1.56 5.52 -12.55
N LYS A 94 0.94 4.37 -12.24
CA LYS A 94 -0.52 4.22 -12.23
C LYS A 94 -1.19 5.21 -11.27
N ARG A 95 -0.60 5.40 -10.09
CA ARG A 95 -1.15 6.31 -9.08
C ARG A 95 -1.04 7.76 -9.54
N ALA A 96 0.10 8.15 -10.12
CA ALA A 96 0.28 9.50 -10.67
C ALA A 96 -0.78 9.80 -11.75
N HIS A 97 -0.98 8.85 -12.67
CA HIS A 97 -2.00 8.93 -13.72
C HIS A 97 -3.42 9.06 -13.15
N ASP A 98 -3.78 8.18 -12.23
CA ASP A 98 -5.13 8.16 -11.62
C ASP A 98 -5.42 9.44 -10.82
N ILE A 99 -4.44 9.91 -10.04
CA ILE A 99 -4.57 11.17 -9.29
C ILE A 99 -4.70 12.37 -10.24
N LYS A 100 -3.99 12.39 -11.37
CA LYS A 100 -4.16 13.43 -12.39
C LYS A 100 -5.60 13.47 -12.92
N LEU A 101 -6.15 12.32 -13.33
CA LEU A 101 -7.54 12.23 -13.81
C LEU A 101 -8.55 12.66 -12.73
N PHE A 102 -8.26 12.34 -11.47
CA PHE A 102 -9.09 12.74 -10.34
C PHE A 102 -9.04 14.24 -10.07
N ILE A 103 -7.85 14.86 -10.10
CA ILE A 103 -7.66 16.31 -9.97
C ILE A 103 -8.41 17.03 -11.10
N GLU A 104 -8.25 16.59 -12.36
CA GLU A 104 -8.96 17.16 -13.51
C GLU A 104 -10.49 17.09 -13.31
N SER A 105 -11.00 15.95 -12.84
CA SER A 105 -12.42 15.78 -12.52
C SER A 105 -12.87 16.71 -11.38
N CYS A 106 -12.06 16.89 -10.32
CA CYS A 106 -12.34 17.82 -9.24
C CYS A 106 -12.41 19.27 -9.74
N LEU A 107 -11.49 19.68 -10.60
CA LEU A 107 -11.48 21.03 -11.19
C LEU A 107 -12.72 21.27 -12.05
N MET A 108 -13.14 20.29 -12.85
CA MET A 108 -14.40 20.37 -13.60
C MET A 108 -15.62 20.48 -12.68
N VAL A 109 -15.62 19.80 -11.53
CA VAL A 109 -16.67 19.92 -10.54
C VAL A 109 -16.66 21.31 -9.89
N LYS A 110 -15.48 21.83 -9.52
CA LYS A 110 -15.26 23.17 -8.96
C LYS A 110 -15.76 24.27 -9.91
N ASP A 111 -15.51 24.13 -11.21
CA ASP A 111 -15.99 25.02 -12.27
C ASP A 111 -17.48 24.84 -12.63
N LYS A 112 -18.20 23.95 -11.91
CA LYS A 112 -19.61 23.60 -12.19
C LYS A 112 -19.87 23.01 -13.59
N LYS A 113 -18.84 22.55 -14.30
CA LYS A 113 -18.98 21.94 -15.65
C LYS A 113 -19.84 20.68 -15.64
N HIS A 114 -19.81 19.93 -14.54
CA HIS A 114 -20.61 18.72 -14.31
C HIS A 114 -22.14 18.92 -14.25
N THR A 115 -22.64 20.16 -14.36
CA THR A 115 -24.07 20.49 -14.27
C THR A 115 -24.82 20.35 -15.60
N ASN A 116 -24.12 20.05 -16.70
CA ASN A 116 -24.68 19.76 -18.01
C ASN A 116 -24.15 18.42 -18.55
N GLU A 117 -24.81 17.89 -19.58
CA GLU A 117 -24.50 16.58 -20.16
C GLU A 117 -23.09 16.51 -20.76
N GLN A 118 -22.63 17.58 -21.42
CA GLN A 118 -21.30 17.63 -22.02
C GLN A 118 -20.19 17.51 -20.97
N GLY A 119 -20.30 18.24 -19.86
CA GLY A 119 -19.33 18.17 -18.77
C GLY A 119 -19.37 16.83 -18.04
N GLN A 120 -20.55 16.22 -17.88
CA GLN A 120 -20.66 14.87 -17.33
C GLN A 120 -20.06 13.81 -18.26
N ALA A 121 -20.25 13.93 -19.57
CA ALA A 121 -19.63 13.05 -20.56
C ALA A 121 -18.11 13.16 -20.51
N ALA A 122 -17.56 14.38 -20.43
CA ALA A 122 -16.13 14.60 -20.31
C ALA A 122 -15.53 14.01 -19.02
N ILE A 123 -16.18 14.16 -17.85
CA ILE A 123 -15.73 13.50 -16.60
C ILE A 123 -15.83 11.97 -16.73
N ASN A 124 -16.87 11.45 -17.39
CA ASN A 124 -16.99 10.01 -17.60
C ASN A 124 -15.90 9.46 -18.53
N THR A 125 -15.45 10.24 -19.52
CA THR A 125 -14.28 9.90 -20.35
C THR A 125 -13.01 9.83 -19.50
N LEU A 126 -12.76 10.81 -18.62
CA LEU A 126 -11.64 10.72 -17.66
C LEU A 126 -11.76 9.46 -16.80
N ALA A 127 -12.97 9.17 -16.29
CA ALA A 127 -13.20 7.97 -15.49
C ALA A 127 -12.92 6.67 -16.26
N SER A 128 -13.11 6.62 -17.58
CA SER A 128 -12.78 5.43 -18.40
C SER A 128 -11.28 5.20 -18.57
N GLN A 129 -10.45 6.22 -18.34
CA GLN A 129 -9.00 6.16 -18.49
C GLN A 129 -8.26 5.77 -17.21
N LEU A 130 -8.98 5.59 -16.09
CA LEU A 130 -8.39 5.12 -14.83
C LEU A 130 -7.61 3.82 -15.05
N SER A 131 -6.46 3.68 -14.41
CA SER A 131 -5.52 2.56 -14.57
C SER A 131 -6.18 1.21 -14.30
N SER A 132 -7.18 1.16 -13.41
CA SER A 132 -7.98 -0.05 -13.13
C SER A 132 -8.81 -0.55 -14.31
N LYS A 133 -9.03 0.29 -15.33
CA LYS A 133 -9.76 -0.03 -16.57
C LYS A 133 -8.84 -0.26 -17.77
N LEU A 134 -7.54 -0.06 -17.61
CA LEU A 134 -6.55 -0.28 -18.66
C LEU A 134 -6.07 -1.74 -18.67
N THR A 135 -5.68 -2.21 -19.86
CA THR A 135 -4.95 -3.48 -20.01
C THR A 135 -3.55 -3.35 -19.40
N LEU A 136 -2.86 -4.48 -19.19
CA LEU A 136 -1.46 -4.46 -18.72
C LEU A 136 -0.56 -3.66 -19.69
N GLU A 137 -0.72 -3.87 -20.99
CA GLU A 137 -0.01 -3.12 -22.03
C GLU A 137 -0.31 -1.62 -21.95
N GLY A 138 -1.59 -1.25 -21.76
CA GLY A 138 -1.97 0.15 -21.59
C GLY A 138 -1.37 0.80 -20.34
N LYS A 139 -1.15 0.02 -19.28
CA LYS A 139 -0.47 0.50 -18.06
C LYS A 139 1.04 0.66 -18.27
N GLU A 140 1.68 -0.24 -19.02
CA GLU A 140 3.10 -0.14 -19.37
C GLU A 140 3.41 1.07 -20.28
N GLN A 141 2.40 1.60 -20.98
CA GLN A 141 2.49 2.80 -21.83
C GLN A 141 2.15 4.10 -21.10
N LEU A 142 1.84 4.07 -19.81
CA LEU A 142 1.57 5.29 -19.04
C LEU A 142 2.82 6.20 -19.03
N PRO A 143 2.65 7.53 -18.95
CA PRO A 143 3.76 8.46 -18.94
C PRO A 143 4.74 8.17 -17.79
N ASP A 144 6.03 8.22 -18.11
CA ASP A 144 7.06 8.17 -17.08
C ASP A 144 6.95 9.34 -16.12
N ILE A 145 7.30 9.09 -14.87
CA ILE A 145 7.33 10.08 -13.80
C ILE A 145 8.72 10.13 -13.19
N ASP A 146 9.07 11.30 -12.66
CA ASP A 146 10.25 11.47 -11.82
C ASP A 146 9.97 10.90 -10.42
N ILE A 147 10.47 9.69 -10.16
CA ILE A 147 10.24 8.97 -8.91
C ILE A 147 11.14 9.56 -7.82
N LYS A 148 10.53 10.27 -6.87
CA LYS A 148 11.23 10.86 -5.72
C LYS A 148 10.98 10.05 -4.47
N LEU A 149 11.92 9.16 -4.15
CA LEU A 149 11.92 8.41 -2.89
C LEU A 149 12.54 9.24 -1.75
N ASN A 150 11.92 9.17 -0.58
CA ASN A 150 12.48 9.66 0.67
C ASN A 150 12.10 8.69 1.81
N PRO A 151 12.72 8.78 2.99
CA PRO A 151 12.45 7.87 4.10
C PRO A 151 10.97 7.77 4.49
N GLU A 152 10.27 8.89 4.63
CA GLU A 152 8.85 8.92 5.03
C GLU A 152 7.93 8.20 4.02
N ARG A 153 8.19 8.41 2.73
CA ARG A 153 7.42 7.78 1.66
C ARG A 153 7.69 6.28 1.57
N VAL A 154 8.95 5.87 1.67
CA VAL A 154 9.32 4.45 1.66
C VAL A 154 8.79 3.74 2.91
N LEU A 155 8.80 4.39 4.07
CA LEU A 155 8.19 3.89 5.29
C LEU A 155 6.69 3.66 5.10
N GLY A 156 5.95 4.69 4.68
CA GLY A 156 4.51 4.61 4.47
C GLY A 156 4.11 3.59 3.40
N PHE A 157 4.90 3.48 2.33
CA PHE A 157 4.69 2.45 1.30
C PHE A 157 4.97 1.05 1.83
N THR A 158 6.02 0.89 2.63
CA THR A 158 6.32 -0.39 3.28
C THR A 158 5.22 -0.76 4.25
N ASP A 159 4.64 0.18 5.00
CA ASP A 159 3.50 -0.04 5.90
C ASP A 159 2.25 -0.57 5.19
N ALA A 160 2.07 -0.23 3.91
CA ALA A 160 1.01 -0.81 3.10
C ALA A 160 1.45 -2.15 2.47
N GLU A 161 2.48 -2.11 1.62
CA GLU A 161 2.81 -3.18 0.65
C GLU A 161 4.00 -4.06 1.05
N GLY A 162 4.71 -3.70 2.13
CA GLY A 162 5.88 -4.43 2.59
C GLY A 162 5.56 -5.79 3.19
N HIS A 163 6.51 -6.71 3.11
CA HIS A 163 6.40 -8.04 3.69
C HIS A 163 7.69 -8.43 4.39
N PHE A 164 7.59 -8.73 5.70
CA PHE A 164 8.67 -9.26 6.51
C PHE A 164 8.34 -10.70 6.90
N SER A 165 9.17 -11.66 6.51
CA SER A 165 9.00 -13.06 6.91
C SER A 165 10.32 -13.80 7.01
N PHE A 166 10.31 -14.90 7.77
CA PHE A 166 11.38 -15.87 7.77
C PHE A 166 10.81 -17.28 7.77
N THR A 167 11.57 -18.22 7.21
CA THR A 167 11.21 -19.63 7.13
C THR A 167 12.37 -20.48 7.60
N ILE A 168 12.08 -21.40 8.51
CA ILE A 168 13.02 -22.40 8.98
C ILE A 168 13.03 -23.56 7.97
N THR A 169 14.19 -23.88 7.41
CA THR A 169 14.34 -24.92 6.38
C THR A 169 15.31 -25.98 6.84
N LYS A 170 14.98 -27.26 6.63
CA LYS A 170 15.94 -28.35 6.81
C LYS A 170 16.81 -28.45 5.56
N SER A 171 18.11 -28.61 5.74
CA SER A 171 19.00 -28.86 4.61
C SER A 171 18.67 -30.21 3.97
N LYS A 172 18.55 -30.21 2.64
CA LYS A 172 18.36 -31.43 1.86
C LYS A 172 19.55 -32.38 1.97
N ASN A 173 20.75 -31.84 2.19
CA ASN A 173 22.01 -32.60 2.19
C ASN A 173 22.44 -33.03 3.60
N ASN A 174 21.91 -32.39 4.64
CA ASN A 174 22.17 -32.78 6.03
C ASN A 174 20.92 -32.48 6.88
N PRO A 175 20.11 -33.50 7.22
CA PRO A 175 18.89 -33.33 8.00
C PRO A 175 19.11 -32.69 9.39
N ASN A 176 20.34 -32.76 9.92
CA ASN A 176 20.73 -32.15 11.20
C ASN A 176 21.06 -30.66 11.06
N TYR A 177 21.23 -30.16 9.83
CA TYR A 177 21.47 -28.74 9.59
C TYR A 177 20.15 -28.03 9.26
N THR A 178 19.80 -27.07 10.10
CA THR A 178 18.64 -26.20 9.92
C THR A 178 19.11 -24.81 9.47
N GLY A 179 18.65 -24.38 8.31
CA GLY A 179 18.81 -23.03 7.79
C GLY A 179 17.60 -22.16 8.10
N VAL A 180 17.78 -20.85 7.98
CA VAL A 180 16.70 -19.88 8.08
C VAL A 180 16.82 -18.91 6.91
N ILE A 181 15.75 -18.83 6.11
CA ILE A 181 15.62 -17.92 4.98
C ILE A 181 14.83 -16.70 5.45
N PHE A 182 15.33 -15.51 5.16
CA PHE A 182 14.65 -14.25 5.46
C PHE A 182 14.21 -13.59 4.17
N ASN A 183 13.04 -12.96 4.20
CA ASN A 183 12.47 -12.23 3.08
C ASN A 183 11.98 -10.87 3.57
N PHE A 184 12.63 -9.80 3.12
CA PHE A 184 12.00 -8.49 3.04
C PHE A 184 11.61 -8.25 1.59
N LEU A 185 10.30 -8.17 1.33
CA LEU A 185 9.75 -8.04 -0.02
C LEU A 185 8.84 -6.83 -0.14
N ILE A 186 8.85 -6.18 -1.30
CA ILE A 186 7.82 -5.24 -1.74
C ILE A 186 7.34 -5.72 -3.11
N THR A 187 6.04 -5.98 -3.24
CA THR A 187 5.44 -6.52 -4.48
C THR A 187 4.55 -5.48 -5.13
N GLN A 188 4.66 -5.36 -6.46
CA GLN A 188 3.75 -4.57 -7.27
C GLN A 188 3.48 -5.21 -8.63
N GLU A 189 2.58 -4.60 -9.40
CA GLU A 189 2.34 -5.00 -10.78
C GLU A 189 3.62 -4.78 -11.62
N LYS A 190 3.84 -5.61 -12.65
CA LYS A 190 5.01 -5.52 -13.52
C LYS A 190 5.20 -4.14 -14.17
N SER A 191 4.11 -3.43 -14.45
CA SER A 191 4.15 -2.06 -14.98
C SER A 191 4.90 -1.09 -14.06
N GLU A 192 5.03 -1.39 -12.76
CA GLU A 192 5.73 -0.55 -11.77
C GLU A 192 7.18 -0.99 -11.51
N ILE A 193 7.81 -1.73 -12.44
CA ILE A 193 9.18 -2.23 -12.26
C ILE A 193 10.20 -1.11 -12.06
N LYS A 194 9.96 0.08 -12.64
CA LYS A 194 10.83 1.26 -12.48
C LYS A 194 10.86 1.71 -11.02
N PHE A 195 9.70 1.81 -10.37
CA PHE A 195 9.60 2.08 -8.94
C PHE A 195 10.34 1.04 -8.08
N LEU A 196 10.16 -0.25 -8.40
CA LEU A 196 10.84 -1.31 -7.66
C LEU A 196 12.38 -1.23 -7.79
N ASN A 197 12.90 -0.82 -8.96
CA ASN A 197 14.33 -0.60 -9.14
C ASN A 197 14.85 0.61 -8.36
N GLU A 198 14.05 1.67 -8.19
CA GLU A 198 14.42 2.80 -7.32
C GLU A 198 14.57 2.37 -5.85
N LEU A 199 13.86 1.35 -5.40
CA LEU A 199 14.04 0.79 -4.06
C LEU A 199 15.44 0.15 -3.87
N ILE A 200 16.01 -0.46 -4.93
CA ILE A 200 17.40 -0.97 -4.87
C ILE A 200 18.36 0.18 -4.59
N LYS A 201 18.22 1.29 -5.32
CA LYS A 201 19.06 2.48 -5.14
C LYS A 201 18.86 3.10 -3.77
N PHE A 202 17.62 3.19 -3.31
CA PHE A 202 17.25 3.77 -2.02
C PHE A 202 17.85 2.99 -0.85
N PHE A 203 17.66 1.66 -0.81
CA PHE A 203 18.21 0.82 0.26
C PHE A 203 19.69 0.49 0.08
N GLY A 204 20.24 0.68 -1.13
CA GLY A 204 21.60 0.27 -1.48
C GLY A 204 21.80 -1.26 -1.45
N CYS A 205 20.72 -2.03 -1.55
CA CYS A 205 20.74 -3.50 -1.57
C CYS A 205 19.47 -4.07 -2.20
N GLY A 206 19.42 -5.40 -2.30
CA GLY A 206 18.29 -6.13 -2.85
C GLY A 206 18.36 -6.30 -4.36
N ASN A 207 17.38 -7.02 -4.89
CA ASN A 207 17.23 -7.28 -6.31
C ASN A 207 15.76 -7.17 -6.70
N VAL A 208 15.50 -6.94 -7.99
CA VAL A 208 14.16 -6.94 -8.56
C VAL A 208 14.01 -8.10 -9.51
N PHE A 209 12.91 -8.84 -9.39
CA PHE A 209 12.54 -9.92 -10.30
C PHE A 209 11.03 -9.94 -10.56
N THR A 210 10.62 -10.66 -11.60
CA THR A 210 9.19 -10.92 -11.85
C THR A 210 8.85 -12.31 -11.31
N ASN A 211 7.79 -12.41 -10.51
CA ASN A 211 7.32 -13.69 -9.99
C ASN A 211 6.54 -14.49 -11.05
N GLU A 212 6.23 -15.75 -10.75
CA GLU A 212 5.51 -16.66 -11.66
C GLU A 212 4.12 -16.15 -12.07
N LYS A 213 3.52 -15.27 -11.26
CA LYS A 213 2.21 -14.64 -11.53
C LYS A 213 2.34 -13.35 -12.35
N GLY A 214 3.53 -13.00 -12.82
CA GLY A 214 3.78 -11.80 -13.61
C GLY A 214 3.80 -10.50 -12.80
N GLY A 215 3.94 -10.55 -11.47
CA GLY A 215 4.13 -9.36 -10.62
C GLY A 215 5.61 -9.04 -10.40
N GLY A 216 5.97 -7.76 -10.33
CA GLY A 216 7.31 -7.32 -9.96
C GLY A 216 7.52 -7.42 -8.45
N VAL A 217 8.72 -7.83 -8.03
CA VAL A 217 9.10 -8.00 -6.63
C VAL A 217 10.47 -7.39 -6.40
N PHE A 218 10.56 -6.41 -5.50
CA PHE A 218 11.81 -6.02 -4.85
C PHE A 218 12.05 -6.95 -3.65
N ALA A 219 13.25 -7.51 -3.54
CA ALA A 219 13.57 -8.50 -2.52
C ALA A 219 14.96 -8.34 -1.91
N VAL A 220 15.04 -8.45 -0.58
CA VAL A 220 16.28 -8.56 0.18
C VAL A 220 16.27 -9.86 0.98
N HIS A 221 17.17 -10.77 0.61
CA HIS A 221 17.33 -12.08 1.26
C HIS A 221 18.66 -12.22 2.01
N ASN A 222 19.66 -11.43 1.62
CA ASN A 222 21.00 -11.50 2.21
C ASN A 222 20.94 -11.02 3.67
N LYS A 223 21.32 -11.89 4.61
CA LYS A 223 21.26 -11.59 6.05
C LYS A 223 22.12 -10.39 6.45
N GLN A 224 23.25 -10.17 5.78
CA GLN A 224 24.11 -9.02 6.05
C GLN A 224 23.43 -7.72 5.62
N ASP A 225 22.91 -7.65 4.40
CA ASP A 225 22.15 -6.48 3.93
C ASP A 225 20.90 -6.21 4.79
N LEU A 226 20.22 -7.28 5.21
CA LEU A 226 19.10 -7.16 6.14
C LEU A 226 19.55 -6.52 7.46
N ALA A 227 20.62 -7.02 8.06
CA ALA A 227 21.11 -6.56 9.35
C ALA A 227 21.73 -5.15 9.31
N THR A 228 22.38 -4.76 8.22
CA THR A 228 23.11 -3.47 8.16
C THR A 228 22.37 -2.36 7.43
N LYS A 229 21.34 -2.67 6.62
CA LYS A 229 20.61 -1.67 5.82
C LYS A 229 19.11 -1.67 6.15
N ILE A 230 18.47 -2.83 6.10
CA ILE A 230 17.00 -2.92 6.26
C ILE A 230 16.59 -2.72 7.72
N ILE A 231 17.18 -3.46 8.68
CA ILE A 231 16.85 -3.31 10.09
C ILE A 231 17.09 -1.87 10.58
N PRO A 232 18.27 -1.25 10.35
CA PRO A 232 18.54 0.11 10.86
C PRO A 232 17.58 1.17 10.30
N PHE A 233 17.13 1.01 9.05
CA PHE A 233 16.14 1.90 8.45
C PHE A 233 14.83 1.88 9.23
N PHE A 234 14.28 0.70 9.51
CA PHE A 234 12.98 0.54 10.20
C PHE A 234 13.08 0.63 11.74
N GLU A 235 14.29 0.63 12.30
CA GLU A 235 14.52 1.06 13.69
C GLU A 235 14.51 2.58 13.83
N SER A 236 15.10 3.28 12.86
CA SER A 236 15.13 4.75 12.82
C SER A 236 13.79 5.35 12.35
N ASN A 237 12.98 4.56 11.64
CA ASN A 237 11.70 4.95 11.07
C ASN A 237 10.63 3.93 11.45
N GLU A 238 9.73 4.29 12.37
CA GLU A 238 8.79 3.36 12.97
C GLU A 238 7.57 3.08 12.08
N LEU A 239 7.32 1.81 11.77
CA LEU A 239 6.09 1.35 11.10
C LEU A 239 4.86 1.60 11.99
N GLN A 240 3.79 2.12 11.40
CA GLN A 240 2.59 2.59 12.10
C GLN A 240 1.44 1.58 12.08
N THR A 241 1.56 0.50 11.30
CA THR A 241 0.53 -0.55 11.17
C THR A 241 0.91 -1.81 11.94
N ILE A 242 0.03 -2.81 11.91
CA ILE A 242 0.28 -4.17 12.38
C ILE A 242 1.57 -4.79 11.81
N LYS A 243 2.05 -4.28 10.68
CA LYS A 243 3.31 -4.70 10.05
C LYS A 243 4.52 -4.45 10.94
N LYS A 244 4.45 -3.50 11.87
CA LYS A 244 5.44 -3.32 12.94
C LYS A 244 5.67 -4.62 13.74
N LEU A 245 4.62 -5.39 14.03
CA LEU A 245 4.77 -6.66 14.74
C LEU A 245 5.50 -7.70 13.88
N SER A 246 5.24 -7.75 12.58
CA SER A 246 5.97 -8.60 11.65
C SER A 246 7.45 -8.22 11.57
N PHE A 247 7.75 -6.91 11.53
CA PHE A 247 9.12 -6.40 11.57
C PHE A 247 9.85 -6.77 12.86
N ILE A 248 9.22 -6.61 14.04
CA ILE A 248 9.82 -6.98 15.33
C ILE A 248 10.17 -8.48 15.37
N LYS A 249 9.25 -9.35 14.95
CA LYS A 249 9.50 -10.79 14.87
C LYS A 249 10.64 -11.13 13.92
N PHE A 250 10.64 -10.49 12.75
CA PHE A 250 11.67 -10.65 11.72
C PHE A 250 13.05 -10.23 12.23
N LYS A 251 13.15 -9.06 12.87
CA LYS A 251 14.37 -8.55 13.51
C LYS A 251 14.90 -9.52 14.55
N LYS A 252 14.05 -9.94 15.50
CA LYS A 252 14.45 -10.87 16.57
C LYS A 252 14.99 -12.19 16.00
N ALA A 253 14.31 -12.76 15.02
CA ALA A 253 14.75 -13.99 14.36
C ALA A 253 16.11 -13.80 13.65
N LEU A 254 16.32 -12.64 13.02
CA LEU A 254 17.57 -12.33 12.34
C LEU A 254 18.73 -12.20 13.34
N GLU A 255 18.51 -11.54 14.48
CA GLU A 255 19.51 -11.39 15.56
C GLU A 255 19.97 -12.76 16.11
N ILE A 256 19.02 -13.68 16.36
CA ILE A 256 19.33 -15.07 16.76
C ILE A 256 20.22 -15.73 15.71
N CYS A 257 19.90 -15.57 14.43
CA CYS A 257 20.64 -16.18 13.34
C CYS A 257 22.02 -15.56 13.09
N MET A 258 22.20 -14.27 13.37
CA MET A 258 23.47 -13.56 13.17
C MET A 258 24.44 -13.83 14.31
N SER A 259 23.92 -14.01 15.54
CA SER A 259 24.74 -14.22 16.73
C SER A 259 25.19 -15.67 16.91
N ASN A 260 24.57 -16.62 16.18
CA ASN A 260 24.77 -18.05 16.41
C ASN A 260 25.10 -18.81 15.11
N LYS A 261 26.29 -19.43 15.07
CA LYS A 261 26.69 -20.32 14.00
C LYS A 261 27.55 -21.48 14.57
N PRO A 262 27.06 -22.73 14.58
CA PRO A 262 25.78 -23.20 14.04
C PRO A 262 24.57 -22.85 14.93
N LEU A 263 23.35 -22.95 14.37
CA LEU A 263 22.12 -22.94 15.17
C LEU A 263 21.98 -24.26 15.92
N LEU A 264 21.51 -24.19 17.17
CA LEU A 264 21.30 -25.31 18.08
C LEU A 264 19.80 -25.57 18.25
N SER A 265 19.40 -26.71 18.81
CA SER A 265 17.99 -27.08 18.99
C SER A 265 17.17 -26.00 19.70
N HIS A 266 17.68 -25.46 20.81
CA HIS A 266 16.99 -24.39 21.55
C HIS A 266 16.85 -23.09 20.75
N HIS A 267 17.79 -22.77 19.86
CA HIS A 267 17.65 -21.63 18.94
C HIS A 267 16.50 -21.87 17.95
N ILE A 268 16.34 -23.10 17.47
CA ILE A 268 15.23 -23.46 16.57
C ILE A 268 13.89 -23.45 17.32
N GLU A 269 13.85 -23.90 18.56
CA GLU A 269 12.67 -23.80 19.43
C GLU A 269 12.27 -22.33 19.65
N GLU A 270 13.23 -21.45 19.90
CA GLU A 270 12.97 -20.01 20.02
C GLU A 270 12.41 -19.43 18.72
N LEU A 271 13.00 -19.74 17.56
CA LEU A 271 12.49 -19.29 16.26
C LEU A 271 11.07 -19.79 15.99
N ASN A 272 10.73 -21.03 16.36
CA ASN A 272 9.37 -21.56 16.25
C ASN A 272 8.39 -20.81 17.16
N SER A 273 8.80 -20.44 18.37
CA SER A 273 7.96 -19.65 19.28
C SER A 273 7.60 -18.28 18.70
N ILE A 274 8.53 -17.65 17.98
CA ILE A 274 8.33 -16.36 17.30
C ILE A 274 7.27 -16.49 16.19
N LEU A 275 7.26 -17.60 15.45
CA LEU A 275 6.28 -17.87 14.38
C LEU A 275 4.86 -18.07 14.93
N ILE A 276 4.73 -18.75 16.08
CA ILE A 276 3.44 -19.13 16.67
C ILE A 276 2.74 -17.94 17.34
N ALA A 277 3.48 -16.94 17.82
CA ALA A 277 2.90 -15.75 18.45
C ALA A 277 1.86 -15.11 17.52
N ALA A 278 0.56 -15.25 17.83
CA ALA A 278 -0.53 -14.88 16.93
C ALA A 278 -0.55 -13.37 16.59
N SER A 279 -1.02 -13.03 15.39
CA SER A 279 -1.50 -11.68 15.09
C SER A 279 -2.95 -11.55 15.58
N PRO A 280 -3.35 -10.47 16.27
CA PRO A 280 -4.71 -10.35 16.79
C PRO A 280 -5.73 -10.18 15.65
N GLY A 281 -6.39 -11.27 15.29
CA GLY A 281 -7.51 -11.30 14.34
C GLY A 281 -8.80 -11.63 15.06
N LYS A 282 -9.26 -10.76 15.97
CA LYS A 282 -10.60 -10.88 16.54
C LYS A 282 -11.43 -9.63 16.22
N ARG A 283 -12.70 -9.89 15.91
CA ARG A 283 -13.77 -8.92 15.69
C ARG A 283 -13.74 -7.81 16.77
N PRO A 284 -13.88 -6.52 16.41
CA PRO A 284 -14.05 -5.48 17.42
C PRO A 284 -15.44 -5.60 18.03
N LEU A 285 -15.51 -5.52 19.36
CA LEU A 285 -16.77 -5.40 20.10
C LEU A 285 -17.45 -4.08 19.72
N LYS A 286 -18.79 -4.10 19.70
CA LYS A 286 -19.66 -2.98 19.31
C LYS A 286 -19.40 -1.71 20.11
#